data_AF-A0A0A1TW94-F1
#
_entry.id   AF-A0A0A1TW94-F1
#
_cell.length_a   1.000
_cell.length_b   1.000
_cell.length_c   1.000
_cell.angle_alpha   90.00
_cell.angle_beta   90.00
_cell.angle_gamma   90.00
#
_symmetry.space_group_name_H-M   'P 1'
#
loop_
_entity.id
_entity.type
_entity.pdbx_description
1 polymer ?
#
loop_
_entity_poly.entity_id
_entity_poly.type
_entity_poly.pdbx_seq_one_letter_code
_entity_poly.pdbx_strand_id
1 'polypeptide(L)'
;MIRLFFIFALIVLAFSNCPLNEIEGTEYVLTANDVCEYAESLTITSSKLQMTTGSTLKTEKNLELSEGYITLESNCVLNITELLKMNYESMCNATGNSIINTNQLEISSSTINLTDTSIVKTNQLEISSSTINLSGNSMLSSVGNVNIVISLFKLSENALFSVQGNVTLSGSTSPNTLSGKSKLVCLNMFSKTVGSQISINENSHVELLGSFIFKLSRNNLQMSSSTQRINFVSKSFELTREFDADNRSTIQTKNLILTLTSTFKVSTDRTIKDLPLFFVSNTTSITGFSGFTHDCDFDFLYTNNTLDTTSYTTPFKVLLDGHLLRYGTSDKIYCHVNHTEDTLYPYYIENYCPLTDAYITPIDTFYQMKVKVDAPKQNSNVKNAENEVNVIVIGNEKYDLSLTDFIEIEMVSDNQIDLDNFTITKNVFLVAANGFEYNNTSCKSGYFQNGIFICQNHIPCSEGGKTAEGKCAACQDVNCVMCDGDKGNCIKCKENMTYNTNTNICEEYTNCLSFTKDKCLRCNDGFVFEGNNCVNITEDNGNCQIKVGVPSECR
;
A
#
# COMPACT_ATOMS: atom_id res chain seq x y z
N MET A 1 -61.00 30.80 39.05
CA MET A 1 -59.57 31.13 38.82
C MET A 1 -58.68 29.89 38.89
N ILE A 2 -58.80 29.04 39.93
CA ILE A 2 -57.99 27.80 40.09
C ILE A 2 -58.19 26.76 38.95
N ARG A 3 -59.42 26.59 38.43
CA ARG A 3 -59.68 25.68 37.30
C ARG A 3 -59.09 26.16 35.96
N LEU A 4 -58.91 27.47 35.77
CA LEU A 4 -58.31 28.01 34.55
C LEU A 4 -56.80 27.78 34.54
N PHE A 5 -56.15 27.89 35.71
CA PHE A 5 -54.73 27.59 35.89
C PHE A 5 -54.41 26.10 35.66
N PHE A 6 -55.30 25.20 36.12
CA PHE A 6 -55.15 23.77 35.87
C PHE A 6 -55.29 23.41 34.38
N ILE A 7 -56.24 24.03 33.68
CA ILE A 7 -56.42 23.82 32.23
C ILE A 7 -55.22 24.40 31.46
N PHE A 8 -54.68 25.56 31.87
CA PHE A 8 -53.49 26.13 31.26
C PHE A 8 -52.25 25.26 31.48
N ALA A 9 -52.06 24.72 32.69
CA ALA A 9 -50.97 23.79 32.98
C ALA A 9 -51.08 22.47 32.18
N LEU A 10 -52.30 21.92 32.05
CA LEU A 10 -52.57 20.73 31.22
C LEU A 10 -52.37 20.98 29.73
N ILE A 11 -52.70 22.17 29.23
CA ILE A 11 -52.46 22.56 27.84
C ILE A 11 -50.96 22.76 27.58
N VAL A 12 -50.23 23.41 28.50
CA VAL A 12 -48.78 23.61 28.36
C VAL A 12 -48.03 22.27 28.42
N LEU A 13 -48.46 21.31 29.25
CA LEU A 13 -47.90 19.95 29.28
C LEU A 13 -48.25 19.14 28.01
N ALA A 14 -49.40 19.39 27.38
CA ALA A 14 -49.79 18.74 26.12
C ALA A 14 -49.05 19.29 24.89
N PHE A 15 -48.30 20.39 25.02
CA PHE A 15 -47.49 21.01 23.97
C PHE A 15 -45.97 20.93 24.24
N SER A 16 -45.54 20.22 25.28
CA SER A 16 -44.13 19.93 25.51
C SER A 16 -43.67 18.83 24.55
N ASN A 17 -42.91 19.18 23.52
CA ASN A 17 -42.19 18.23 22.65
C ASN A 17 -41.04 17.52 23.39
N CYS A 18 -40.87 17.76 24.69
CA CYS A 18 -39.83 17.17 25.51
C CYS A 18 -40.41 16.15 26.50
N PRO A 19 -39.74 15.01 26.70
CA PRO A 19 -40.17 14.02 27.68
C PRO A 19 -40.11 14.57 29.12
N LEU A 20 -40.70 13.84 30.06
CA LEU A 20 -40.44 14.10 31.47
C LEU A 20 -38.98 13.76 31.81
N ASN A 21 -38.46 14.32 32.91
CA ASN A 21 -37.11 14.04 33.41
C ASN A 21 -36.91 12.55 33.79
N GLU A 22 -38.00 11.80 33.91
CA GLU A 22 -38.01 10.35 34.13
C GLU A 22 -38.86 9.70 33.05
N ILE A 23 -38.25 8.81 32.27
CA ILE A 23 -38.91 8.00 31.23
C ILE A 23 -38.90 6.54 31.70
N GLU A 24 -40.08 5.98 31.94
CA GLU A 24 -40.25 4.61 32.43
C GLU A 24 -41.29 3.84 31.60
N GLY A 25 -41.00 2.57 31.29
CA GLY A 25 -41.87 1.61 30.62
C GLY A 25 -42.40 2.01 29.24
N THR A 26 -41.85 3.04 28.59
CA THR A 26 -42.40 3.63 27.36
C THR A 26 -41.33 3.98 26.33
N GLU A 27 -41.75 4.09 25.07
CA GLU A 27 -40.94 4.64 23.99
C GLU A 27 -41.27 6.12 23.79
N TYR A 28 -40.24 6.95 23.75
CA TYR A 28 -40.33 8.38 23.45
C TYR A 28 -39.56 8.70 22.18
N VAL A 29 -40.16 9.52 21.31
CA VAL A 29 -39.55 9.92 20.03
C VAL A 29 -39.42 11.44 19.98
N LEU A 30 -38.19 11.93 19.92
CA LEU A 30 -37.88 13.31 19.53
C LEU A 30 -37.90 13.38 18.01
N THR A 31 -38.85 14.15 17.47
CA THR A 31 -39.08 14.28 16.05
C THR A 31 -38.08 15.24 15.41
N ALA A 32 -38.10 15.33 14.07
CA ALA A 32 -37.06 16.01 13.33
C ALA A 32 -36.94 17.50 13.70
N ASN A 33 -35.73 17.92 14.09
CA ASN A 33 -35.40 19.27 14.56
C ASN A 33 -36.03 19.68 15.90
N ASP A 34 -36.57 18.74 16.70
CA ASP A 34 -36.96 19.04 18.08
C ASP A 34 -35.73 19.43 18.92
N VAL A 35 -35.90 20.37 19.84
CA VAL A 35 -34.87 20.79 20.80
C VAL A 35 -35.42 20.66 22.21
N CYS A 36 -34.75 19.85 23.02
CA CYS A 36 -35.11 19.64 24.42
C CYS A 36 -33.95 19.95 25.35
N GLU A 37 -34.20 20.77 26.35
CA GLU A 37 -33.20 21.21 27.32
C GLU A 37 -33.68 20.95 28.74
N TYR A 38 -32.85 20.25 29.51
CA TYR A 38 -33.09 19.88 30.90
C TYR A 38 -32.07 20.56 31.80
N ALA A 39 -32.56 21.36 32.76
CA ALA A 39 -31.72 21.91 33.83
C ALA A 39 -31.34 20.84 34.88
N GLU A 40 -32.04 19.71 34.90
CA GLU A 40 -31.84 18.60 35.82
C GLU A 40 -31.40 17.32 35.08
N SER A 41 -31.16 16.26 35.85
CA SER A 41 -30.83 14.96 35.29
C SER A 41 -32.03 14.36 34.56
N LEU A 42 -31.74 13.58 33.52
CA LEU A 42 -32.72 12.77 32.81
C LEU A 42 -32.42 11.29 33.08
N THR A 43 -33.43 10.53 33.46
CA THR A 43 -33.32 9.10 33.74
C THR A 43 -34.21 8.33 32.79
N ILE A 44 -33.68 7.28 32.17
CA ILE A 44 -34.41 6.38 31.26
C ILE A 44 -34.26 4.96 31.78
N THR A 45 -35.37 4.41 32.27
CA THR A 45 -35.42 3.08 32.89
C THR A 45 -36.32 2.15 32.09
N SER A 46 -35.79 1.00 31.66
CA SER A 46 -36.53 -0.01 30.89
C SER A 46 -37.37 0.59 29.74
N SER A 47 -36.80 1.58 29.07
CA SER A 47 -37.48 2.49 28.12
C SER A 47 -36.60 2.79 26.92
N LYS A 48 -37.19 3.36 25.86
CA LYS A 48 -36.48 3.77 24.64
C LYS A 48 -36.66 5.25 24.37
N LEU A 49 -35.57 5.97 24.09
CA LEU A 49 -35.57 7.31 23.54
C LEU A 49 -34.99 7.27 22.13
N GLN A 50 -35.81 7.63 21.13
CA GLN A 50 -35.39 7.75 19.74
C GLN A 50 -35.31 9.21 19.34
N MET A 51 -34.12 9.65 18.95
CA MET A 51 -33.84 10.97 18.40
C MET A 51 -33.75 10.86 16.88
N THR A 52 -34.68 11.49 16.18
CA THR A 52 -34.72 11.50 14.71
C THR A 52 -34.06 12.75 14.12
N THR A 53 -33.90 12.78 12.80
CA THR A 53 -33.01 13.69 12.07
C THR A 53 -32.98 15.13 12.58
N GLY A 54 -31.80 15.59 12.98
CA GLY A 54 -31.56 16.99 13.39
C GLY A 54 -32.06 17.37 14.78
N SER A 55 -32.63 16.43 15.55
CA SER A 55 -33.05 16.71 16.92
C SER A 55 -31.87 16.93 17.87
N THR A 56 -32.09 17.76 18.88
CA THR A 56 -31.11 18.10 19.92
C THR A 56 -31.69 17.82 21.30
N LEU A 57 -30.95 17.09 22.12
CA LEU A 57 -31.23 16.87 23.53
C LEU A 57 -30.05 17.40 24.35
N LYS A 58 -30.34 18.28 25.31
CA LYS A 58 -29.36 18.86 26.23
C LYS A 58 -29.76 18.60 27.67
N THR A 59 -28.83 18.15 28.50
CA THR A 59 -28.96 18.14 29.96
C THR A 59 -27.78 18.85 30.61
N GLU A 60 -28.08 19.72 31.58
CA GLU A 60 -27.08 20.41 32.40
C GLU A 60 -26.48 19.50 33.49
N LYS A 61 -27.03 18.30 33.70
CA LYS A 61 -26.55 17.32 34.69
C LYS A 61 -26.29 15.95 34.05
N ASN A 62 -26.85 14.89 34.64
CA ASN A 62 -26.62 13.51 34.24
C ASN A 62 -27.70 13.03 33.27
N LEU A 63 -27.32 12.12 32.39
CA LEU A 63 -28.23 11.23 31.69
C LEU A 63 -27.94 9.79 32.14
N GLU A 64 -28.91 9.16 32.78
CA GLU A 64 -28.76 7.79 33.30
C GLU A 64 -29.65 6.82 32.54
N LEU A 65 -29.03 5.79 31.97
CA LEU A 65 -29.69 4.65 31.33
C LEU A 65 -29.58 3.42 32.23
N SER A 66 -30.73 2.84 32.59
CA SER A 66 -30.82 1.56 33.30
C SER A 66 -31.77 0.64 32.55
N GLU A 67 -31.27 -0.42 31.92
CA GLU A 67 -32.04 -1.22 30.94
C GLU A 67 -32.67 -0.34 29.83
N GLY A 68 -32.05 0.82 29.55
CA GLY A 68 -32.57 1.85 28.66
C GLY A 68 -31.91 1.82 27.29
N TYR A 69 -32.63 2.31 26.28
CA TYR A 69 -32.19 2.35 24.89
C TYR A 69 -32.22 3.79 24.39
N ILE A 70 -31.10 4.28 23.86
CA ILE A 70 -31.04 5.54 23.11
C ILE A 70 -30.64 5.25 21.66
N THR A 71 -31.39 5.80 20.71
CA THR A 71 -31.03 5.80 19.29
C THR A 71 -30.95 7.24 18.77
N LEU A 72 -29.80 7.62 18.19
CA LEU A 72 -29.59 8.88 17.47
C LEU A 72 -29.50 8.60 15.98
N GLU A 73 -30.47 9.09 15.21
CA GLU A 73 -30.57 8.90 13.77
C GLU A 73 -30.26 10.19 13.02
N SER A 74 -29.10 10.25 12.36
CA SER A 74 -28.70 11.29 11.40
C SER A 74 -28.72 12.74 11.90
N ASN A 75 -27.52 13.30 12.15
CA ASN A 75 -27.33 14.70 12.54
C ASN A 75 -27.98 15.07 13.89
N CYS A 76 -28.21 14.11 14.77
CA CYS A 76 -28.72 14.37 16.12
C CYS A 76 -27.60 14.87 17.04
N VAL A 77 -27.94 15.69 18.03
CA VAL A 77 -26.97 16.20 19.02
C VAL A 77 -27.45 15.88 20.42
N LEU A 78 -26.69 15.08 21.15
CA LEU A 78 -26.88 14.79 22.56
C LEU A 78 -25.78 15.45 23.38
N ASN A 79 -26.13 16.47 24.16
CA ASN A 79 -25.20 17.24 24.99
C ASN A 79 -25.50 17.00 26.47
N ILE A 80 -24.56 16.40 27.19
CA ILE A 80 -24.67 16.07 28.60
C ILE A 80 -23.54 16.78 29.32
N THR A 81 -23.85 17.66 30.27
CA THR A 81 -22.81 18.53 30.83
C THR A 81 -21.96 17.78 31.86
N GLU A 82 -22.53 16.83 32.61
CA GLU A 82 -21.82 16.12 33.68
C GLU A 82 -21.50 14.67 33.32
N LEU A 83 -22.50 13.78 33.33
CA LEU A 83 -22.27 12.33 33.21
C LEU A 83 -23.31 11.66 32.33
N LEU A 84 -22.84 10.90 31.33
CA LEU A 84 -23.64 9.87 30.67
C LEU A 84 -23.32 8.53 31.34
N LYS A 85 -24.30 7.96 32.04
CA LYS A 85 -24.17 6.67 32.72
C LYS A 85 -25.05 5.62 32.07
N MET A 86 -24.47 4.47 31.74
CA MET A 86 -25.19 3.34 31.13
C MET A 86 -24.98 2.09 31.97
N ASN A 87 -26.06 1.51 32.48
CA ASN A 87 -26.04 0.31 33.33
C ASN A 87 -27.06 -0.73 32.87
N TYR A 88 -26.88 -1.97 33.32
CA TYR A 88 -27.89 -3.04 33.20
C TYR A 88 -28.35 -3.26 31.76
N GLU A 89 -27.46 -3.70 30.88
CA GLU A 89 -27.79 -4.03 29.48
C GLU A 89 -28.34 -2.85 28.66
N SER A 90 -28.05 -1.61 29.08
CA SER A 90 -28.43 -0.42 28.31
C SER A 90 -27.72 -0.37 26.95
N MET A 91 -28.35 0.27 25.97
CA MET A 91 -27.83 0.40 24.61
C MET A 91 -27.88 1.84 24.12
N CYS A 92 -26.79 2.31 23.52
CA CYS A 92 -26.75 3.59 22.83
C CYS A 92 -26.27 3.37 21.38
N ASN A 93 -27.12 3.71 20.42
CA ASN A 93 -26.83 3.59 19.00
C ASN A 93 -26.81 4.99 18.37
N ALA A 94 -25.72 5.36 17.70
CA ALA A 94 -25.63 6.63 16.99
C ALA A 94 -25.14 6.43 15.55
N THR A 95 -25.93 6.93 14.60
CA THR A 95 -25.70 6.79 13.15
C THR A 95 -25.68 8.15 12.45
N GLY A 96 -25.26 8.18 11.19
CA GLY A 96 -25.03 9.42 10.43
C GLY A 96 -24.05 10.38 11.14
N ASN A 97 -24.18 11.70 10.93
CA ASN A 97 -23.32 12.70 11.60
C ASN A 97 -23.76 13.04 13.04
N SER A 98 -24.30 12.06 13.79
CA SER A 98 -24.80 12.32 15.14
C SER A 98 -23.65 12.53 16.14
N ILE A 99 -23.84 13.42 17.11
CA ILE A 99 -22.81 13.82 18.08
C ILE A 99 -23.31 13.62 19.50
N ILE A 100 -22.53 12.93 20.32
CA ILE A 100 -22.72 12.80 21.76
C ILE A 100 -21.55 13.51 22.44
N ASN A 101 -21.83 14.56 23.20
CA ASN A 101 -20.86 15.24 24.03
C ASN A 101 -21.22 14.98 25.50
N THR A 102 -20.27 14.49 26.27
CA THR A 102 -20.40 14.36 27.72
C THR A 102 -19.12 14.77 28.42
N ASN A 103 -19.15 15.22 29.68
CA ASN A 103 -17.91 15.39 30.44
C ASN A 103 -17.36 14.02 30.89
N GLN A 104 -18.22 13.15 31.41
CA GLN A 104 -17.85 11.79 31.79
C GLN A 104 -18.76 10.77 31.11
N LEU A 105 -18.20 9.64 30.70
CA LEU A 105 -18.93 8.50 30.15
C LEU A 105 -18.61 7.25 30.97
N GLU A 106 -19.62 6.73 31.67
CA GLU A 106 -19.54 5.47 32.43
C GLU A 106 -20.44 4.41 31.78
N ILE A 107 -19.85 3.28 31.41
CA ILE A 107 -20.55 2.18 30.75
C ILE A 107 -20.30 0.91 31.56
N SER A 108 -21.36 0.37 32.15
CA SER A 108 -21.32 -0.87 32.94
C SER A 108 -22.32 -1.88 32.39
N SER A 109 -21.84 -3.07 32.04
CA SER A 109 -22.67 -4.16 31.47
C SER A 109 -23.58 -3.69 30.31
N SER A 110 -23.09 -2.80 29.45
CA SER A 110 -23.91 -2.09 28.44
C SER A 110 -23.19 -2.01 27.08
N THR A 111 -23.87 -1.53 26.04
CA THR A 111 -23.31 -1.45 24.67
C THR A 111 -23.45 -0.05 24.07
N ILE A 112 -22.36 0.44 23.45
CA ILE A 112 -22.39 1.60 22.56
C ILE A 112 -22.04 1.16 21.14
N ASN A 113 -22.87 1.53 20.16
CA ASN A 113 -22.63 1.33 18.74
C ASN A 113 -22.59 2.69 18.01
N LEU A 114 -21.44 3.01 17.43
CA LEU A 114 -21.26 4.18 16.57
C LEU A 114 -21.00 3.72 15.13
N THR A 115 -21.82 4.20 14.19
CA THR A 115 -21.66 3.89 12.75
C THR A 115 -21.61 5.16 11.92
N ASP A 116 -21.31 5.03 10.62
CA ASP A 116 -21.22 6.13 9.66
C ASP A 116 -20.21 7.20 10.08
N THR A 117 -20.64 8.39 10.48
CA THR A 117 -19.78 9.52 10.84
C THR A 117 -20.08 10.03 12.25
N SER A 118 -20.66 9.16 13.09
CA SER A 118 -21.09 9.56 14.43
C SER A 118 -19.91 9.71 15.37
N ILE A 119 -20.06 10.61 16.34
CA ILE A 119 -18.97 11.07 17.19
C ILE A 119 -19.40 11.04 18.65
N VAL A 120 -18.58 10.43 19.50
CA VAL A 120 -18.63 10.62 20.96
C VAL A 120 -17.40 11.39 21.40
N LYS A 121 -17.61 12.47 22.17
CA LYS A 121 -16.56 13.23 22.84
C LYS A 121 -16.78 13.20 24.34
N THR A 122 -15.74 12.80 25.07
CA THR A 122 -15.76 12.80 26.53
C THR A 122 -14.45 13.33 27.12
N ASN A 123 -14.49 13.85 28.34
CA ASN A 123 -13.26 14.11 29.09
C ASN A 123 -12.79 12.89 29.86
N GLN A 124 -13.68 12.00 30.30
CA GLN A 124 -13.31 10.76 31.01
C GLN A 124 -14.16 9.58 30.53
N LEU A 125 -13.56 8.40 30.48
CA LEU A 125 -14.23 7.19 29.97
C LEU A 125 -13.91 5.99 30.86
N GLU A 126 -14.95 5.42 31.45
CA GLU A 126 -14.88 4.20 32.25
C GLU A 126 -15.81 3.14 31.68
N ILE A 127 -15.25 1.97 31.41
CA ILE A 127 -15.93 0.89 30.70
C ILE A 127 -15.72 -0.39 31.50
N SER A 128 -16.79 -0.99 31.97
CA SER A 128 -16.79 -2.19 32.80
C SER A 128 -17.76 -3.22 32.25
N SER A 129 -17.29 -4.45 31.99
CA SER A 129 -18.11 -5.55 31.44
C SER A 129 -18.95 -5.18 30.22
N SER A 130 -18.48 -4.26 29.37
CA SER A 130 -19.27 -3.60 28.33
C SER A 130 -18.67 -3.77 26.94
N THR A 131 -19.45 -3.43 25.91
CA THR A 131 -19.02 -3.49 24.50
C THR A 131 -19.09 -2.11 23.84
N ILE A 132 -18.04 -1.76 23.10
CA ILE A 132 -18.01 -0.59 22.22
C ILE A 132 -17.75 -1.04 20.80
N ASN A 133 -18.65 -0.74 19.88
CA ASN A 133 -18.48 -1.01 18.45
C ASN A 133 -18.43 0.30 17.69
N LEU A 134 -17.34 0.51 16.96
CA LEU A 134 -17.13 1.66 16.08
C LEU A 134 -16.94 1.16 14.65
N SER A 135 -17.77 1.61 13.71
CA SER A 135 -17.65 1.31 12.27
C SER A 135 -17.84 2.56 11.41
N GLY A 136 -17.72 2.45 10.08
CA GLY A 136 -17.73 3.62 9.20
C GLY A 136 -16.49 4.50 9.40
N ASN A 137 -16.72 5.80 9.39
CA ASN A 137 -15.82 6.87 9.82
C ASN A 137 -16.19 7.40 11.23
N SER A 138 -16.81 6.59 12.08
CA SER A 138 -17.20 7.01 13.44
C SER A 138 -15.99 7.27 14.34
N MET A 139 -16.20 8.06 15.40
CA MET A 139 -15.13 8.48 16.29
C MET A 139 -15.55 8.41 17.77
N LEU A 140 -14.72 7.80 18.60
CA LEU A 140 -14.76 7.95 20.05
C LEU A 140 -13.50 8.70 20.49
N SER A 141 -13.68 9.81 21.20
CA SER A 141 -12.55 10.62 21.67
C SER A 141 -12.64 10.89 23.17
N SER A 142 -11.52 10.70 23.88
CA SER A 142 -11.36 11.00 25.30
C SER A 142 -10.16 11.90 25.55
N VAL A 143 -10.31 12.94 26.37
CA VAL A 143 -9.19 13.79 26.81
C VAL A 143 -8.43 13.16 27.98
N GLY A 144 -9.15 12.61 28.95
CA GLY A 144 -8.60 12.05 30.17
C GLY A 144 -8.22 10.57 30.03
N ASN A 145 -8.03 9.94 31.19
CA ASN A 145 -7.72 8.53 31.26
C ASN A 145 -8.95 7.68 30.89
N VAL A 146 -8.66 6.52 30.32
CA VAL A 146 -9.63 5.53 29.90
C VAL A 146 -9.35 4.21 30.60
N ASN A 147 -10.31 3.73 31.37
CA ASN A 147 -10.23 2.46 32.07
C ASN A 147 -11.20 1.46 31.44
N ILE A 148 -10.68 0.36 30.91
CA ILE A 148 -11.45 -0.69 30.24
C ILE A 148 -11.25 -1.99 31.01
N VAL A 149 -12.29 -2.40 31.74
CA VAL A 149 -12.29 -3.54 32.66
C VAL A 149 -13.26 -4.59 32.13
N ILE A 150 -12.77 -5.80 31.85
CA ILE A 150 -13.55 -6.96 31.38
C ILE A 150 -14.43 -6.59 30.17
N SER A 151 -13.95 -5.67 29.34
CA SER A 151 -14.74 -5.07 28.27
C SER A 151 -14.12 -5.32 26.91
N LEU A 152 -14.92 -5.12 25.86
CA LEU A 152 -14.54 -5.33 24.48
C LEU A 152 -14.75 -4.05 23.68
N PHE A 153 -13.75 -3.66 22.90
CA PHE A 153 -13.93 -2.70 21.83
C PHE A 153 -13.63 -3.34 20.47
N LYS A 154 -14.45 -2.99 19.48
CA LYS A 154 -14.28 -3.38 18.08
C LYS A 154 -14.27 -2.14 17.22
N LEU A 155 -13.20 -1.93 16.49
CA LEU A 155 -13.08 -0.89 15.48
C LEU A 155 -13.03 -1.56 14.12
N SER A 156 -13.86 -1.13 13.18
CA SER A 156 -13.83 -1.61 11.80
C SER A 156 -13.87 -0.45 10.82
N GLU A 157 -13.62 -0.76 9.55
CA GLU A 157 -13.64 0.24 8.45
C GLU A 157 -12.67 1.40 8.75
N ASN A 158 -13.09 2.66 8.80
CA ASN A 158 -12.23 3.81 9.06
C ASN A 158 -12.43 4.40 10.47
N ALA A 159 -12.98 3.63 11.39
CA ALA A 159 -13.30 4.11 12.73
C ALA A 159 -12.05 4.57 13.51
N LEU A 160 -12.21 5.59 14.35
CA LEU A 160 -11.15 6.16 15.17
C LEU A 160 -11.50 6.10 16.66
N PHE A 161 -10.60 5.51 17.46
CA PHE A 161 -10.59 5.68 18.90
C PHE A 161 -9.36 6.50 19.31
N SER A 162 -9.58 7.72 19.82
CA SER A 162 -8.52 8.66 20.16
C SER A 162 -8.53 9.00 21.65
N VAL A 163 -7.39 8.88 22.32
CA VAL A 163 -7.25 9.15 23.76
C VAL A 163 -6.03 10.03 24.03
N GLN A 164 -6.20 11.17 24.69
CA GLN A 164 -5.05 12.01 25.08
C GLN A 164 -4.38 11.51 26.37
N GLY A 165 -5.17 11.00 27.32
CA GLY A 165 -4.69 10.39 28.56
C GLY A 165 -4.14 8.97 28.40
N ASN A 166 -4.13 8.23 29.51
CA ASN A 166 -3.73 6.82 29.54
C ASN A 166 -4.89 5.91 29.19
N VAL A 167 -4.62 4.80 28.51
CA VAL A 167 -5.55 3.68 28.35
C VAL A 167 -5.06 2.50 29.19
N THR A 168 -5.92 1.99 30.05
CA THR A 168 -5.63 0.79 30.85
C THR A 168 -6.64 -0.31 30.51
N LEU A 169 -6.14 -1.45 30.02
CA LEU A 169 -6.94 -2.66 29.80
C LEU A 169 -6.72 -3.68 30.91
N SER A 170 -7.81 -4.18 31.51
CA SER A 170 -7.75 -5.28 32.48
C SER A 170 -8.92 -6.26 32.32
N GLY A 171 -8.70 -7.53 32.64
CA GLY A 171 -9.76 -8.52 32.89
C GLY A 171 -10.52 -9.10 31.69
N SER A 172 -10.33 -8.61 30.46
CA SER A 172 -11.05 -9.17 29.29
C SER A 172 -10.56 -10.57 28.92
N THR A 173 -11.45 -11.48 28.51
CA THR A 173 -11.11 -12.84 28.02
C THR A 173 -11.16 -12.96 26.49
N SER A 174 -11.75 -11.98 25.80
CA SER A 174 -11.84 -11.93 24.34
C SER A 174 -10.97 -10.81 23.78
N PRO A 175 -10.53 -10.91 22.51
CA PRO A 175 -9.71 -9.88 21.90
C PRO A 175 -10.49 -8.60 21.66
N ASN A 176 -9.86 -7.47 21.99
CA ASN A 176 -10.24 -6.18 21.43
C ASN A 176 -9.69 -6.12 20.00
N THR A 177 -10.53 -5.77 19.03
CA THR A 177 -10.22 -5.98 17.61
C THR A 177 -10.23 -4.67 16.85
N LEU A 178 -9.22 -4.49 16.01
CA LEU A 178 -9.17 -3.45 14.97
C LEU A 178 -9.13 -4.14 13.60
N SER A 179 -10.03 -3.79 12.70
CA SER A 179 -10.04 -4.25 11.30
C SER A 179 -10.32 -3.11 10.31
N GLY A 180 -10.31 -3.40 9.00
CA GLY A 180 -10.44 -2.38 7.96
C GLY A 180 -9.19 -1.51 7.88
N LYS A 181 -9.40 -0.20 7.94
CA LYS A 181 -8.40 0.88 8.04
C LYS A 181 -8.54 1.64 9.36
N SER A 182 -9.06 0.98 10.40
CA SER A 182 -9.39 1.62 11.67
C SER A 182 -8.14 2.02 12.44
N LYS A 183 -8.29 2.97 13.37
CA LYS A 183 -7.19 3.60 14.09
C LYS A 183 -7.44 3.68 15.58
N LEU A 184 -6.44 3.28 16.36
CA LEU A 184 -6.36 3.58 17.79
C LEU A 184 -5.18 4.54 18.02
N VAL A 185 -5.46 5.72 18.54
CA VAL A 185 -4.46 6.74 18.85
C VAL A 185 -4.46 6.99 20.35
N CYS A 186 -3.32 6.86 21.02
CA CYS A 186 -3.18 7.23 22.42
C CYS A 186 -1.90 8.06 22.64
N LEU A 187 -2.05 9.27 23.19
CA LEU A 187 -0.92 10.21 23.29
C LEU A 187 0.02 9.88 24.45
N ASN A 188 -0.49 9.25 25.51
CA ASN A 188 0.30 8.96 26.71
C ASN A 188 0.63 7.46 26.80
N MET A 189 0.09 6.75 27.78
CA MET A 189 0.42 5.33 27.99
C MET A 189 -0.75 4.43 27.61
N PHE A 190 -0.47 3.40 26.83
CA PHE A 190 -1.35 2.25 26.68
C PHE A 190 -0.78 1.09 27.48
N SER A 191 -1.47 0.71 28.55
CA SER A 191 -1.04 -0.34 29.47
C SER A 191 -2.05 -1.46 29.58
N LYS A 192 -1.54 -2.67 29.79
CA LYS A 192 -2.38 -3.85 29.98
C LYS A 192 -1.97 -4.67 31.18
N THR A 193 -2.94 -4.88 32.06
CA THR A 193 -2.69 -5.32 33.43
C THR A 193 -3.33 -6.66 33.82
N VAL A 194 -4.14 -7.35 33.01
CA VAL A 194 -4.50 -8.79 33.23
C VAL A 194 -5.34 -9.30 32.04
N GLY A 195 -5.07 -10.52 31.57
CA GLY A 195 -5.99 -11.39 30.82
C GLY A 195 -6.41 -11.02 29.39
N SER A 196 -6.27 -9.77 28.96
CA SER A 196 -6.89 -9.33 27.70
C SER A 196 -6.15 -9.82 26.45
N GLN A 197 -6.74 -9.60 25.27
CA GLN A 197 -6.08 -9.78 23.98
C GLN A 197 -6.32 -8.54 23.11
N ILE A 198 -5.38 -8.24 22.20
CA ILE A 198 -5.56 -7.21 21.17
C ILE A 198 -5.23 -7.85 19.83
N SER A 199 -6.11 -7.69 18.86
CA SER A 199 -5.95 -8.18 17.49
C SER A 199 -6.00 -6.99 16.54
N ILE A 200 -4.90 -6.73 15.83
CA ILE A 200 -4.80 -5.69 14.82
C ILE A 200 -4.80 -6.43 13.49
N ASN A 201 -5.86 -6.26 12.69
CA ASN A 201 -6.08 -6.99 11.45
C ASN A 201 -6.17 -6.05 10.25
N GLU A 202 -5.96 -6.63 9.06
CA GLU A 202 -6.07 -5.95 7.78
C GLU A 202 -5.18 -4.68 7.73
N ASN A 203 -5.76 -3.52 7.39
CA ASN A 203 -5.05 -2.26 7.21
C ASN A 203 -5.18 -1.34 8.43
N SER A 204 -5.50 -1.90 9.59
CA SER A 204 -5.64 -1.16 10.85
C SER A 204 -4.30 -0.67 11.39
N HIS A 205 -4.36 0.37 12.21
CA HIS A 205 -3.17 1.05 12.70
C HIS A 205 -3.31 1.47 14.18
N VAL A 206 -2.23 1.31 14.94
CA VAL A 206 -2.12 1.78 16.32
C VAL A 206 -0.97 2.77 16.41
N GLU A 207 -1.26 3.98 16.90
CA GLU A 207 -0.30 5.06 17.08
C GLU A 207 -0.25 5.48 18.54
N LEU A 208 0.93 5.35 19.17
CA LEU A 208 1.15 5.69 20.57
C LEU A 208 2.27 6.71 20.71
N LEU A 209 1.96 7.96 21.03
CA LEU A 209 3.00 8.97 21.20
C LEU A 209 3.82 8.78 22.49
N GLY A 210 3.28 8.00 23.45
CA GLY A 210 4.01 7.55 24.63
C GLY A 210 4.27 6.04 24.61
N SER A 211 4.02 5.38 25.73
CA SER A 211 4.51 4.02 25.99
C SER A 211 3.43 2.95 25.84
N PHE A 212 3.75 1.87 25.15
CA PHE A 212 3.01 0.61 25.17
C PHE A 212 3.64 -0.35 26.17
N ILE A 213 2.86 -0.82 27.14
CA ILE A 213 3.34 -1.70 28.21
C ILE A 213 2.43 -2.92 28.38
N PHE A 214 3.00 -4.11 28.20
CA PHE A 214 2.27 -5.36 28.17
C PHE A 214 2.99 -6.44 28.99
N LYS A 215 2.65 -6.54 30.28
CA LYS A 215 3.51 -7.14 31.33
C LYS A 215 3.10 -8.48 31.94
N LEU A 216 1.98 -9.12 31.52
CA LEU A 216 1.36 -10.19 32.33
C LEU A 216 0.96 -11.48 31.61
N SER A 217 0.72 -12.51 32.42
CA SER A 217 0.95 -13.93 32.15
C SER A 217 0.02 -14.66 31.17
N ARG A 218 -1.06 -14.02 30.70
CA ARG A 218 -2.08 -14.61 29.80
C ARG A 218 -2.46 -13.74 28.61
N ASN A 219 -1.64 -12.73 28.30
CA ASN A 219 -1.97 -11.77 27.27
C ASN A 219 -1.36 -12.18 25.93
N ASN A 220 -2.13 -12.11 24.85
CA ASN A 220 -1.65 -12.23 23.47
C ASN A 220 -1.85 -10.89 22.74
N LEU A 221 -0.82 -10.43 22.03
CA LEU A 221 -0.90 -9.39 21.01
C LEU A 221 -0.79 -10.08 19.66
N GLN A 222 -1.87 -10.03 18.88
CA GLN A 222 -1.92 -10.59 17.54
C GLN A 222 -1.93 -9.47 16.50
N MET A 223 -1.09 -9.60 15.48
CA MET A 223 -0.98 -8.68 14.38
C MET A 223 -1.06 -9.43 13.05
N SER A 224 -2.04 -9.05 12.23
CA SER A 224 -2.15 -9.50 10.86
C SER A 224 -2.44 -8.32 9.94
N SER A 225 -1.95 -8.37 8.71
CA SER A 225 -2.17 -7.33 7.73
C SER A 225 -2.43 -7.90 6.35
N SER A 226 -3.30 -7.24 5.59
CA SER A 226 -3.54 -7.60 4.20
C SER A 226 -2.46 -7.06 3.27
N THR A 227 -1.65 -6.10 3.72
CA THR A 227 -0.54 -5.51 2.97
C THR A 227 0.68 -5.34 3.84
N GLN A 228 1.87 -5.31 3.27
CA GLN A 228 3.09 -5.11 4.04
C GLN A 228 3.19 -3.66 4.52
N ARG A 229 3.26 -3.47 5.84
CA ARG A 229 3.22 -2.12 6.44
C ARG A 229 3.69 -2.07 7.89
N ILE A 230 3.80 -0.84 8.38
CA ILE A 230 3.97 -0.52 9.80
C ILE A 230 2.57 -0.38 10.42
N ASN A 231 2.14 -1.37 11.20
CA ASN A 231 0.83 -1.40 11.86
C ASN A 231 0.85 -0.71 13.21
N PHE A 232 2.03 -0.62 13.83
CA PHE A 232 2.16 -0.15 15.20
C PHE A 232 3.32 0.83 15.31
N VAL A 233 3.05 2.02 15.84
CA VAL A 233 4.05 3.05 16.10
C VAL A 233 4.01 3.43 17.57
N SER A 234 5.17 3.45 18.24
CA SER A 234 5.25 3.88 19.65
C SER A 234 6.55 4.59 20.04
N LYS A 235 6.53 5.36 21.14
CA LYS A 235 7.77 5.88 21.74
C LYS A 235 8.49 4.81 22.57
N SER A 236 7.76 3.90 23.18
CA SER A 236 8.34 2.77 23.91
C SER A 236 7.43 1.57 23.76
N PHE A 237 8.02 0.41 23.46
CA PHE A 237 7.31 -0.85 23.32
C PHE A 237 7.88 -1.86 24.30
N GLU A 238 7.08 -2.27 25.28
CA GLU A 238 7.47 -3.25 26.28
C GLU A 238 6.54 -4.46 26.26
N LEU A 239 7.11 -5.65 26.04
CA LEU A 239 6.38 -6.91 25.95
C LEU A 239 7.10 -8.03 26.72
N THR A 240 6.36 -8.75 27.57
CA THR A 240 6.94 -9.78 28.45
C THR A 240 6.52 -11.23 28.14
N ARG A 241 5.69 -11.47 27.12
CA ARG A 241 5.07 -12.80 26.82
C ARG A 241 4.67 -12.94 25.34
N GLU A 242 3.76 -13.88 25.06
CA GLU A 242 3.26 -14.28 23.74
C GLU A 242 2.93 -13.10 22.83
N PHE A 243 3.43 -13.24 21.62
CA PHE A 243 3.27 -12.35 20.48
C PHE A 243 2.99 -13.24 19.29
N ASP A 244 2.06 -12.83 18.44
CA ASP A 244 1.73 -13.51 17.20
C ASP A 244 1.68 -12.46 16.08
N ALA A 245 2.60 -12.56 15.12
CA ALA A 245 2.64 -11.67 13.96
C ALA A 245 2.78 -12.46 12.66
N ASP A 246 2.08 -11.98 11.64
CA ASP A 246 2.23 -12.46 10.28
C ASP A 246 3.50 -11.92 9.59
N ASN A 247 3.64 -12.24 8.30
CA ASN A 247 4.75 -11.80 7.47
C ASN A 247 4.62 -10.34 6.99
N ARG A 248 3.46 -9.72 7.13
CA ARG A 248 3.15 -8.39 6.59
C ARG A 248 3.17 -7.29 7.64
N SER A 249 3.07 -7.64 8.92
CA SER A 249 2.92 -6.69 10.01
C SER A 249 4.25 -6.29 10.64
N THR A 250 4.45 -4.98 10.84
CA THR A 250 5.69 -4.41 11.40
C THR A 250 5.41 -3.44 12.55
N ILE A 251 6.31 -3.42 13.54
CA ILE A 251 6.29 -2.49 14.69
C ILE A 251 7.44 -1.50 14.57
N GLN A 252 7.14 -0.21 14.66
CA GLN A 252 8.13 0.85 14.77
C GLN A 252 8.10 1.45 16.18
N THR A 253 9.25 1.52 16.84
CA THR A 253 9.36 2.10 18.18
C THR A 253 10.64 2.91 18.36
N LYS A 254 10.63 3.85 19.30
CA LYS A 254 11.88 4.48 19.76
C LYS A 254 12.64 3.58 20.73
N ASN A 255 11.97 2.99 21.70
CA ASN A 255 12.61 2.11 22.67
C ASN A 255 11.92 0.74 22.68
N LEU A 256 12.69 -0.34 22.64
CA LEU A 256 12.19 -1.71 22.64
C LEU A 256 12.68 -2.45 23.88
N ILE A 257 11.75 -3.01 24.65
CA ILE A 257 12.02 -3.86 25.82
C ILE A 257 11.25 -5.17 25.63
N LEU A 258 11.95 -6.24 25.30
CA LEU A 258 11.40 -7.57 25.18
C LEU A 258 11.91 -8.46 26.30
N THR A 259 11.02 -9.06 27.07
CA THR A 259 11.34 -10.07 28.08
C THR A 259 10.61 -11.37 27.70
N LEU A 260 11.24 -12.21 26.89
CA LEU A 260 10.59 -13.28 26.14
C LEU A 260 10.42 -14.58 26.94
N THR A 261 9.70 -14.54 28.08
CA THR A 261 9.57 -15.70 28.99
C THR A 261 8.82 -16.93 28.46
N SER A 262 8.32 -16.88 27.21
CA SER A 262 7.52 -17.93 26.55
C SER A 262 7.82 -17.96 25.04
N THR A 263 7.26 -18.93 24.32
CA THR A 263 7.40 -19.04 22.86
C THR A 263 6.91 -17.77 22.15
N PHE A 264 7.79 -17.18 21.35
CA PHE A 264 7.47 -16.08 20.45
C PHE A 264 6.99 -16.66 19.12
N LYS A 265 5.75 -16.37 18.71
CA LYS A 265 5.15 -16.93 17.50
C LYS A 265 5.25 -15.91 16.38
N VAL A 266 5.91 -16.31 15.30
CA VAL A 266 6.02 -15.55 14.07
C VAL A 266 5.52 -16.48 12.98
N SER A 267 4.70 -15.97 12.06
CA SER A 267 4.21 -16.76 10.93
C SER A 267 5.37 -17.39 10.18
N THR A 268 5.23 -18.68 9.84
CA THR A 268 6.21 -19.43 9.03
C THR A 268 6.34 -18.93 7.60
N ASP A 269 5.39 -18.09 7.15
CA ASP A 269 5.43 -17.45 5.83
C ASP A 269 6.35 -16.22 5.81
N ARG A 270 6.86 -15.79 6.97
CA ARG A 270 7.76 -14.64 7.09
C ARG A 270 9.17 -15.03 6.69
N THR A 271 9.78 -14.20 5.86
CA THR A 271 11.10 -14.45 5.27
C THR A 271 12.00 -13.22 5.41
N ILE A 272 13.26 -13.35 5.01
CA ILE A 272 14.20 -12.23 4.87
C ILE A 272 13.82 -11.22 3.78
N LYS A 273 12.83 -11.55 2.93
CA LYS A 273 12.28 -10.63 1.94
C LYS A 273 11.23 -9.70 2.54
N ASP A 274 10.80 -9.93 3.78
CA ASP A 274 9.81 -9.10 4.43
C ASP A 274 10.47 -8.01 5.29
N LEU A 275 9.75 -6.92 5.55
CA LEU A 275 10.17 -5.88 6.48
C LEU A 275 10.58 -6.48 7.84
N PRO A 276 11.67 -6.01 8.47
CA PRO A 276 12.01 -6.39 9.83
C PRO A 276 10.82 -6.27 10.78
N LEU A 277 10.61 -7.26 11.66
CA LEU A 277 9.47 -7.24 12.57
C LEU A 277 9.45 -6.00 13.48
N PHE A 278 10.64 -5.56 13.89
CA PHE A 278 10.83 -4.35 14.69
C PHE A 278 11.76 -3.35 14.00
N PHE A 279 11.37 -2.08 13.97
CA PHE A 279 12.24 -0.94 13.69
C PHE A 279 12.45 -0.14 14.99
N VAL A 280 13.70 0.01 15.43
CA VAL A 280 14.05 0.67 16.69
C VAL A 280 15.01 1.84 16.46
N SER A 281 14.65 3.03 16.93
CA SER A 281 15.46 4.23 16.70
C SER A 281 16.38 4.64 17.85
N ASN A 282 16.22 4.06 19.06
CA ASN A 282 17.03 4.38 20.24
C ASN A 282 17.45 3.11 20.99
N THR A 283 16.86 2.75 22.12
CA THR A 283 17.38 1.65 22.94
C THR A 283 16.68 0.32 22.66
N THR A 284 17.45 -0.76 22.64
CA THR A 284 16.95 -2.14 22.56
C THR A 284 17.42 -2.93 23.78
N SER A 285 16.50 -3.62 24.45
CA SER A 285 16.79 -4.59 25.50
C SER A 285 15.97 -5.84 25.25
N ILE A 286 16.63 -6.94 24.91
CA ILE A 286 15.97 -8.23 24.68
C ILE A 286 16.55 -9.24 25.66
N THR A 287 15.69 -9.82 26.50
CA THR A 287 16.08 -10.82 27.50
C THR A 287 15.16 -12.04 27.42
N GLY A 288 15.67 -13.20 27.84
CA GLY A 288 14.83 -14.37 28.14
C GLY A 288 14.47 -15.28 26.97
N PHE A 289 15.28 -15.43 25.91
CA PHE A 289 14.97 -16.31 24.77
C PHE A 289 14.69 -17.78 25.16
N SER A 290 13.42 -18.17 25.30
CA SER A 290 13.05 -19.57 25.58
C SER A 290 12.80 -20.41 24.34
N GLY A 291 12.60 -19.80 23.16
CA GLY A 291 12.46 -20.48 21.86
C GLY A 291 11.55 -19.75 20.86
N PHE A 292 11.78 -19.99 19.56
CA PHE A 292 10.93 -19.54 18.43
C PHE A 292 10.28 -20.74 17.77
N THR A 293 9.06 -20.58 17.28
CA THR A 293 8.40 -21.54 16.37
C THR A 293 8.58 -21.06 14.94
N HIS A 294 9.82 -21.07 14.43
CA HIS A 294 10.12 -20.66 13.07
C HIS A 294 11.32 -21.43 12.53
N ASP A 295 11.18 -21.97 11.33
CA ASP A 295 12.16 -22.86 10.70
C ASP A 295 12.91 -22.21 9.53
N CYS A 296 12.48 -21.01 9.12
CA CYS A 296 13.09 -20.23 8.02
C CYS A 296 13.80 -18.96 8.53
N ASP A 297 14.61 -18.36 7.66
CA ASP A 297 15.31 -17.12 7.96
C ASP A 297 14.38 -15.91 7.83
N PHE A 298 14.42 -14.98 8.79
CA PHE A 298 13.70 -13.70 8.71
C PHE A 298 14.38 -12.59 9.52
N ASP A 299 14.08 -11.34 9.16
CA ASP A 299 14.61 -10.17 9.86
C ASP A 299 13.77 -9.86 11.09
N PHE A 300 14.38 -10.01 12.27
CA PHE A 300 13.69 -9.83 13.55
C PHE A 300 13.67 -8.36 13.96
N LEU A 301 14.81 -7.66 13.86
CA LEU A 301 14.94 -6.29 14.32
C LEU A 301 15.95 -5.53 13.47
N TYR A 302 15.59 -4.32 13.05
CA TYR A 302 16.55 -3.30 12.66
C TYR A 302 16.64 -2.20 13.73
N THR A 303 17.85 -1.68 13.97
CA THR A 303 18.11 -0.60 14.91
C THR A 303 19.11 0.43 14.39
N ASN A 304 18.87 1.70 14.68
CA ASN A 304 19.82 2.79 14.40
C ASN A 304 21.09 2.72 15.27
N ASN A 305 21.02 2.02 16.40
CA ASN A 305 22.17 1.80 17.28
C ASN A 305 22.77 0.41 17.06
N THR A 306 24.10 0.32 17.13
CA THR A 306 24.85 -0.93 17.03
C THR A 306 24.47 -1.90 18.15
N LEU A 307 24.08 -3.11 17.78
CA LEU A 307 23.85 -4.23 18.67
C LEU A 307 25.17 -4.84 19.12
N ASP A 308 25.24 -5.19 20.41
CA ASP A 308 26.34 -5.99 20.93
C ASP A 308 26.22 -7.43 20.44
N THR A 309 27.12 -7.84 19.54
CA THR A 309 27.13 -9.18 18.95
C THR A 309 27.33 -10.29 19.97
N THR A 310 27.91 -9.99 21.14
CA THR A 310 28.10 -10.99 22.21
C THR A 310 26.82 -11.27 22.99
N SER A 311 25.83 -10.38 22.90
CA SER A 311 24.54 -10.49 23.57
C SER A 311 23.54 -11.39 22.81
N TYR A 312 23.86 -11.80 21.58
CA TYR A 312 22.97 -12.60 20.73
C TYR A 312 23.67 -13.88 20.26
N THR A 313 23.09 -15.03 20.57
CA THR A 313 23.59 -16.35 20.16
C THR A 313 22.69 -16.99 19.11
N THR A 314 23.15 -18.07 18.50
CA THR A 314 22.34 -18.96 17.65
C THR A 314 20.97 -19.22 18.29
N PRO A 315 19.86 -19.10 17.52
CA PRO A 315 19.76 -18.96 16.07
C PRO A 315 19.85 -17.52 15.53
N PHE A 316 20.22 -16.54 16.34
CA PHE A 316 20.36 -15.17 15.88
C PHE A 316 21.73 -14.88 15.27
N LYS A 317 21.71 -14.07 14.22
CA LYS A 317 22.87 -13.52 13.54
C LYS A 317 22.75 -12.01 13.47
N VAL A 318 23.81 -11.32 13.84
CA VAL A 318 23.90 -9.86 13.70
C VAL A 318 24.59 -9.54 12.38
N LEU A 319 23.96 -8.67 11.58
CA LEU A 319 24.39 -8.25 10.25
C LEU A 319 24.52 -6.71 10.21
N LEU A 320 25.07 -6.20 9.10
CA LEU A 320 25.15 -4.76 8.80
C LEU A 320 25.82 -3.98 9.92
N ASP A 321 27.04 -4.37 10.28
CA ASP A 321 27.85 -3.71 11.31
C ASP A 321 27.11 -3.51 12.65
N GLY A 322 26.23 -4.44 13.00
CA GLY A 322 25.48 -4.40 14.26
C GLY A 322 24.07 -3.85 14.15
N HIS A 323 23.58 -3.47 12.97
CA HIS A 323 22.30 -2.78 12.85
C HIS A 323 21.10 -3.70 12.59
N LEU A 324 21.33 -4.93 12.11
CA LEU A 324 20.26 -5.88 11.79
C LEU A 324 20.44 -7.17 12.60
N LEU A 325 19.38 -7.57 13.32
CA LEU A 325 19.28 -8.84 14.01
C LEU A 325 18.38 -9.78 13.20
N ARG A 326 18.99 -10.81 12.63
CA ARG A 326 18.32 -11.84 11.84
C ARG A 326 18.14 -13.11 12.66
N TYR A 327 16.97 -13.73 12.55
CA TYR A 327 16.80 -15.13 12.94
C TYR A 327 17.16 -15.99 11.73
N GLY A 328 18.16 -16.85 11.84
CA GLY A 328 18.65 -17.68 10.73
C GLY A 328 20.12 -17.44 10.36
N THR A 329 20.52 -17.87 9.16
CA THR A 329 21.95 -17.94 8.77
C THR A 329 22.33 -17.14 7.52
N SER A 330 21.35 -16.76 6.70
CA SER A 330 21.52 -16.02 5.44
C SER A 330 22.21 -14.67 5.62
N ASP A 331 23.05 -14.33 4.65
CA ASP A 331 23.73 -13.03 4.54
C ASP A 331 23.07 -12.08 3.54
N LYS A 332 22.00 -12.51 2.84
CA LYS A 332 21.33 -11.68 1.84
C LYS A 332 20.63 -10.48 2.49
N ILE A 333 20.81 -9.29 1.96
CA ILE A 333 20.19 -8.07 2.47
C ILE A 333 19.11 -7.59 1.49
N TYR A 334 17.92 -7.34 2.02
CA TYR A 334 16.81 -6.77 1.27
C TYR A 334 16.53 -5.36 1.78
N CYS A 335 16.31 -4.44 0.84
CA CYS A 335 16.00 -3.05 1.10
C CYS A 335 14.63 -2.73 0.53
N HIS A 336 13.70 -2.32 1.39
CA HIS A 336 12.32 -2.14 0.99
C HIS A 336 12.05 -0.72 0.52
N VAL A 337 11.27 -0.57 -0.53
CA VAL A 337 10.90 0.74 -1.10
C VAL A 337 9.38 0.92 -1.11
N ASN A 338 8.93 2.12 -0.73
CA ASN A 338 7.50 2.43 -0.53
C ASN A 338 7.01 3.64 -1.34
N HIS A 339 7.91 4.48 -1.87
CA HIS A 339 7.49 5.71 -2.56
C HIS A 339 8.50 6.17 -3.60
N THR A 340 8.00 6.79 -4.67
CA THR A 340 8.79 7.35 -5.78
C THR A 340 8.28 8.69 -6.29
N GLU A 341 7.19 9.27 -5.76
CA GLU A 341 6.77 10.59 -6.25
C GLU A 341 7.77 11.68 -5.80
N ASP A 342 8.26 12.44 -6.78
CA ASP A 342 9.11 13.64 -6.69
C ASP A 342 10.53 13.53 -6.10
N THR A 343 11.11 12.32 -5.96
CA THR A 343 12.52 12.17 -5.58
C THR A 343 13.33 11.46 -6.65
N LEU A 344 14.56 11.95 -6.91
CA LEU A 344 15.50 11.38 -7.89
C LEU A 344 16.00 9.95 -7.54
N TYR A 345 15.60 9.41 -6.39
CA TYR A 345 16.12 8.17 -5.81
C TYR A 345 15.02 7.43 -5.03
N PRO A 346 15.01 6.08 -5.01
CA PRO A 346 14.02 5.32 -4.25
C PRO A 346 14.07 5.68 -2.76
N TYR A 347 12.91 5.96 -2.17
CA TYR A 347 12.80 6.17 -0.73
C TYR A 347 12.74 4.81 -0.02
N TYR A 348 13.87 4.40 0.55
CA TYR A 348 13.95 3.19 1.34
C TYR A 348 13.19 3.35 2.67
N ILE A 349 12.46 2.31 3.08
CA ILE A 349 11.84 2.25 4.41
C ILE A 349 12.95 2.15 5.47
N GLU A 350 13.99 1.37 5.17
CA GLU A 350 15.21 1.23 5.93
C GLU A 350 16.16 2.42 5.74
N ASN A 351 16.53 3.11 6.82
CA ASN A 351 17.56 4.16 6.77
C ASN A 351 18.97 3.62 6.44
N TYR A 352 19.17 2.31 6.53
CA TYR A 352 20.48 1.68 6.45
C TYR A 352 20.79 1.06 5.10
N CYS A 353 19.86 1.07 4.14
CA CYS A 353 19.97 0.25 2.93
C CYS A 353 21.36 0.37 2.31
N PRO A 354 22.17 -0.71 2.31
CA PRO A 354 23.49 -0.64 1.74
C PRO A 354 23.37 -0.52 0.22
N LEU A 355 24.08 0.44 -0.36
CA LEU A 355 24.06 0.69 -1.82
C LEU A 355 24.81 -0.39 -2.62
N THR A 356 25.37 -1.41 -1.97
CA THR A 356 26.16 -2.48 -2.60
C THR A 356 25.69 -3.86 -2.17
N ASP A 357 25.47 -4.76 -3.14
CA ASP A 357 25.09 -6.17 -2.96
C ASP A 357 23.79 -6.42 -2.15
N ALA A 358 22.87 -5.45 -2.19
CA ALA A 358 21.51 -5.58 -1.67
C ALA A 358 20.50 -5.86 -2.78
N TYR A 359 19.37 -6.44 -2.39
CA TYR A 359 18.19 -6.60 -3.24
C TYR A 359 17.21 -5.46 -2.91
N ILE A 360 16.91 -4.63 -3.90
CA ILE A 360 15.89 -3.58 -3.79
C ILE A 360 14.52 -4.25 -3.98
N THR A 361 13.65 -4.15 -2.98
CA THR A 361 12.40 -4.90 -2.92
C THR A 361 11.23 -3.94 -2.75
N PRO A 362 10.46 -3.68 -3.81
CA PRO A 362 9.24 -2.92 -3.66
C PRO A 362 8.24 -3.69 -2.81
N ILE A 363 7.61 -3.00 -1.87
CA ILE A 363 6.55 -3.61 -1.03
C ILE A 363 5.29 -3.87 -1.86
N ASP A 364 4.41 -4.73 -1.38
CA ASP A 364 3.24 -5.21 -2.13
C ASP A 364 2.21 -4.13 -2.53
N THR A 365 2.25 -2.94 -1.91
CA THR A 365 1.42 -1.78 -2.28
C THR A 365 2.06 -0.86 -3.32
N PHE A 366 3.32 -1.10 -3.68
CA PHE A 366 4.09 -0.25 -4.58
C PHE A 366 4.04 -0.76 -6.02
N TYR A 367 3.63 0.10 -6.95
CA TYR A 367 3.32 -0.30 -8.33
C TYR A 367 4.13 0.41 -9.42
N GLN A 368 4.94 1.43 -9.10
CA GLN A 368 5.72 2.15 -10.11
C GLN A 368 7.09 2.59 -9.60
N MET A 369 8.14 2.21 -10.31
CA MET A 369 9.54 2.55 -10.02
C MET A 369 10.18 3.31 -11.17
N LYS A 370 11.06 4.25 -10.84
CA LYS A 370 11.95 4.90 -11.80
C LYS A 370 13.40 4.61 -11.44
N VAL A 371 14.16 4.04 -12.37
CA VAL A 371 15.53 3.54 -12.17
C VAL A 371 16.49 4.27 -13.09
N LYS A 372 17.61 4.78 -12.56
CA LYS A 372 18.66 5.41 -13.36
C LYS A 372 19.82 4.44 -13.59
N VAL A 373 20.04 4.04 -14.84
CA VAL A 373 21.02 3.01 -15.19
C VAL A 373 22.46 3.55 -15.24
N ASP A 374 22.64 4.78 -15.72
CA ASP A 374 23.96 5.40 -15.94
C ASP A 374 24.56 6.10 -14.68
N ALA A 375 24.12 5.73 -13.48
CA ALA A 375 24.71 6.27 -12.26
C ALA A 375 26.20 5.88 -12.16
N PRO A 376 27.11 6.76 -11.67
CA PRO A 376 28.53 6.46 -11.60
C PRO A 376 28.77 5.16 -10.84
N LYS A 377 29.48 4.22 -11.49
CA LYS A 377 29.82 2.89 -10.96
C LYS A 377 30.40 3.03 -9.55
N GLN A 378 29.64 2.66 -8.52
CA GLN A 378 30.27 2.23 -7.28
C GLN A 378 30.99 0.91 -7.59
N ASN A 379 32.24 0.77 -7.12
CA ASN A 379 33.18 -0.30 -7.48
C ASN A 379 32.74 -1.70 -6.99
N SER A 380 31.61 -2.21 -7.45
CA SER A 380 31.12 -3.54 -7.16
C SER A 380 30.82 -4.25 -8.47
N ASN A 381 31.63 -5.28 -8.77
CA ASN A 381 31.19 -6.34 -9.67
C ASN A 381 29.97 -6.98 -9.00
N VAL A 382 28.77 -6.61 -9.44
CA VAL A 382 27.55 -7.29 -9.05
C VAL A 382 27.74 -8.74 -9.47
N LYS A 383 27.87 -9.67 -8.51
CA LYS A 383 27.84 -11.09 -8.83
C LYS A 383 26.50 -11.35 -9.51
N ASN A 384 26.54 -11.88 -10.73
CA ASN A 384 25.35 -12.23 -11.51
C ASN A 384 24.30 -12.85 -10.59
N ALA A 385 23.05 -12.37 -10.67
CA ALA A 385 21.90 -12.95 -9.98
C ALA A 385 21.49 -14.29 -10.60
N GLU A 386 22.48 -15.13 -10.97
CA GLU A 386 22.29 -16.36 -11.72
C GLU A 386 21.28 -17.25 -10.99
N ASN A 387 20.06 -17.28 -11.53
CA ASN A 387 18.93 -18.15 -11.22
C ASN A 387 18.00 -17.76 -10.05
N GLU A 388 17.94 -16.49 -9.62
CA GLU A 388 16.89 -16.07 -8.68
C GLU A 388 15.57 -15.70 -9.39
N VAL A 389 14.50 -16.40 -9.02
CA VAL A 389 13.16 -16.15 -9.55
C VAL A 389 12.65 -14.79 -9.04
N ASN A 390 12.03 -14.02 -9.92
CA ASN A 390 11.52 -12.66 -9.68
C ASN A 390 12.59 -11.61 -9.37
N VAL A 391 13.86 -11.87 -9.72
CA VAL A 391 14.93 -10.89 -9.60
C VAL A 391 15.35 -10.37 -10.96
N ILE A 392 15.35 -9.04 -11.14
CA ILE A 392 15.86 -8.35 -12.33
C ILE A 392 17.12 -7.60 -11.95
N VAL A 393 18.14 -7.64 -12.82
CA VAL A 393 19.31 -6.78 -12.71
C VAL A 393 19.16 -5.63 -13.70
N ILE A 394 19.18 -4.39 -13.22
CA ILE A 394 19.15 -3.19 -14.06
C ILE A 394 20.37 -2.34 -13.70
N GLY A 395 21.31 -2.18 -14.63
CA GLY A 395 22.59 -1.55 -14.35
C GLY A 395 23.39 -2.36 -13.33
N ASN A 396 23.70 -1.77 -12.17
CA ASN A 396 24.45 -2.41 -11.08
C ASN A 396 23.58 -2.76 -9.86
N GLU A 397 22.26 -2.80 -10.02
CA GLU A 397 21.33 -3.01 -8.91
C GLU A 397 20.45 -4.24 -9.15
N LYS A 398 20.18 -4.99 -8.07
CA LYS A 398 19.30 -6.15 -8.07
C LYS A 398 17.94 -5.73 -7.55
N TYR A 399 16.89 -6.02 -8.29
CA TYR A 399 15.51 -5.73 -7.92
C TYR A 399 14.76 -7.03 -7.69
N ASP A 400 14.35 -7.32 -6.45
CA ASP A 400 13.51 -8.48 -6.12
C ASP A 400 12.04 -8.07 -6.12
N LEU A 401 11.28 -8.63 -7.05
CA LEU A 401 9.87 -8.31 -7.30
C LEU A 401 8.89 -9.31 -6.65
N SER A 402 9.39 -10.18 -5.76
CA SER A 402 8.61 -11.29 -5.19
C SER A 402 7.38 -10.84 -4.40
N LEU A 403 7.46 -9.66 -3.76
CA LEU A 403 6.37 -9.13 -2.93
C LEU A 403 5.27 -8.44 -3.73
N THR A 404 5.59 -7.93 -4.92
CA THR A 404 4.62 -7.24 -5.78
C THR A 404 3.88 -8.21 -6.68
N ASP A 405 2.59 -7.97 -6.92
CA ASP A 405 1.82 -8.71 -7.92
C ASP A 405 1.88 -8.07 -9.31
N PHE A 406 2.01 -6.74 -9.33
CA PHE A 406 2.22 -5.93 -10.51
C PHE A 406 3.17 -4.78 -10.20
N ILE A 407 4.11 -4.50 -11.11
CA ILE A 407 4.96 -3.31 -11.02
C ILE A 407 5.33 -2.78 -12.41
N GLU A 408 5.33 -1.47 -12.57
CA GLU A 408 5.89 -0.73 -13.68
C GLU A 408 7.30 -0.23 -13.32
N ILE A 409 8.27 -0.44 -14.21
CA ILE A 409 9.65 0.03 -14.04
C ILE A 409 10.03 0.88 -15.25
N GLU A 410 10.19 2.19 -15.01
CA GLU A 410 10.75 3.14 -15.96
C GLU A 410 12.28 3.17 -15.80
N MET A 411 12.99 2.76 -16.84
CA MET A 411 14.45 2.79 -16.88
C MET A 411 14.93 4.03 -17.65
N VAL A 412 15.74 4.84 -16.97
CA VAL A 412 16.33 6.07 -17.48
C VAL A 412 17.80 5.81 -17.78
N SER A 413 18.14 5.86 -19.07
CA SER A 413 19.51 5.79 -19.56
C SER A 413 19.66 6.68 -20.80
N ASP A 414 20.85 7.25 -20.99
CA ASP A 414 21.24 7.93 -22.22
C ASP A 414 21.50 6.94 -23.38
N ASN A 415 21.69 5.66 -23.05
CA ASN A 415 21.96 4.58 -24.00
C ASN A 415 20.83 3.53 -23.98
N GLN A 416 20.88 2.61 -24.94
CA GLN A 416 20.08 1.38 -24.88
C GLN A 416 20.57 0.51 -23.73
N ILE A 417 19.64 -0.09 -22.98
CA ILE A 417 19.94 -0.89 -21.79
C ILE A 417 19.95 -2.37 -22.14
N ASP A 418 21.03 -3.08 -21.85
CA ASP A 418 21.08 -4.54 -22.00
C ASP A 418 20.58 -5.22 -20.73
N LEU A 419 19.54 -6.04 -20.86
CA LEU A 419 18.99 -6.82 -19.76
C LEU A 419 19.44 -8.28 -19.87
N ASP A 420 19.95 -8.82 -18.75
CA ASP A 420 20.29 -10.22 -18.64
C ASP A 420 19.05 -11.11 -18.78
N ASN A 421 19.26 -12.39 -19.11
CA ASN A 421 18.19 -13.37 -19.04
C ASN A 421 17.84 -13.64 -17.56
N PHE A 422 16.59 -13.38 -17.19
CA PHE A 422 16.08 -13.60 -15.84
C PHE A 422 14.71 -14.29 -15.88
N THR A 423 14.30 -14.87 -14.76
CA THR A 423 13.02 -15.60 -14.66
C THR A 423 12.03 -14.80 -13.83
N ILE A 424 11.00 -14.23 -14.46
CA ILE A 424 9.91 -13.49 -13.77
C ILE A 424 8.62 -14.28 -13.86
N THR A 425 7.97 -14.54 -12.73
CA THR A 425 6.61 -15.09 -12.67
C THR A 425 5.55 -14.04 -12.36
N LYS A 426 5.96 -12.84 -11.93
CA LYS A 426 5.08 -11.68 -11.65
C LYS A 426 4.70 -10.89 -12.90
N ASN A 427 3.69 -10.03 -12.79
CA ASN A 427 3.35 -9.11 -13.87
C ASN A 427 4.27 -7.89 -13.76
N VAL A 428 5.13 -7.69 -14.76
CA VAL A 428 6.11 -6.58 -14.75
C VAL A 428 6.00 -5.84 -16.06
N PHE A 429 5.84 -4.53 -16.02
CA PHE A 429 5.87 -3.66 -17.19
C PHE A 429 7.18 -2.88 -17.20
N LEU A 430 7.94 -2.98 -18.30
CA LEU A 430 9.23 -2.32 -18.47
C LEU A 430 9.12 -1.24 -19.54
N VAL A 431 9.67 -0.06 -19.26
CA VAL A 431 9.72 1.07 -20.20
C VAL A 431 11.10 1.71 -20.18
N ALA A 432 11.65 2.03 -21.35
CA ALA A 432 12.85 2.85 -21.50
C ALA A 432 12.74 3.77 -22.71
N ALA A 433 13.04 5.07 -22.55
CA ALA A 433 12.93 6.06 -23.62
C ALA A 433 13.86 5.76 -24.80
N ASN A 434 15.12 5.42 -24.51
CA ASN A 434 16.13 4.99 -25.48
C ASN A 434 16.09 3.47 -25.75
N GLY A 435 15.19 2.77 -25.06
CA GLY A 435 14.93 1.34 -25.22
C GLY A 435 15.89 0.43 -24.46
N PHE A 436 15.58 -0.86 -24.51
CA PHE A 436 16.30 -1.93 -23.84
C PHE A 436 16.31 -3.19 -24.71
N GLU A 437 17.29 -4.08 -24.51
CA GLU A 437 17.38 -5.39 -25.15
C GLU A 437 17.14 -6.49 -24.13
N TYR A 438 16.26 -7.43 -24.48
CA TYR A 438 16.02 -8.64 -23.69
C TYR A 438 15.92 -9.85 -24.62
N ASN A 439 16.75 -10.87 -24.40
CA ASN A 439 16.79 -12.09 -25.20
C ASN A 439 16.83 -11.82 -26.73
N ASN A 440 17.75 -10.95 -27.15
CA ASN A 440 17.95 -10.48 -28.53
C ASN A 440 16.74 -9.73 -29.15
N THR A 441 15.83 -9.21 -28.32
CA THR A 441 14.70 -8.39 -28.74
C THR A 441 14.84 -6.98 -28.19
N SER A 442 14.96 -5.99 -29.07
CA SER A 442 15.08 -4.58 -28.67
C SER A 442 13.71 -3.88 -28.60
N CYS A 443 13.38 -3.33 -27.44
CA CYS A 443 12.07 -2.78 -27.09
C CYS A 443 12.17 -1.41 -26.42
N LYS A 444 11.22 -0.52 -26.67
CA LYS A 444 10.95 0.68 -25.85
C LYS A 444 10.05 0.38 -24.67
N SER A 445 9.12 -0.55 -24.83
CA SER A 445 8.32 -1.08 -23.74
C SER A 445 7.91 -2.52 -23.98
N GLY A 446 7.70 -3.26 -22.89
CA GLY A 446 7.23 -4.64 -22.91
C GLY A 446 6.76 -5.08 -21.54
N TYR A 447 6.11 -6.24 -21.47
CA TYR A 447 5.62 -6.77 -20.20
C TYR A 447 5.87 -8.27 -20.08
N PHE A 448 5.93 -8.72 -18.83
CA PHE A 448 5.89 -10.13 -18.46
C PHE A 448 4.46 -10.52 -18.12
N GLN A 449 3.98 -11.59 -18.75
CA GLN A 449 2.71 -12.23 -18.42
C GLN A 449 2.92 -13.74 -18.38
N ASN A 450 2.58 -14.38 -17.26
CA ASN A 450 2.73 -15.83 -17.06
C ASN A 450 4.14 -16.36 -17.39
N GLY A 451 5.20 -15.60 -17.08
CA GLY A 451 6.58 -16.03 -17.37
C GLY A 451 7.08 -15.72 -18.77
N ILE A 452 6.24 -15.17 -19.65
CA ILE A 452 6.60 -14.87 -21.03
C ILE A 452 6.75 -13.37 -21.18
N PHE A 453 7.89 -12.94 -21.71
CA PHE A 453 8.10 -11.55 -22.10
C PHE A 453 7.44 -11.25 -23.45
N ILE A 454 6.70 -10.15 -23.52
CA ILE A 454 6.06 -9.64 -24.73
C ILE A 454 6.53 -8.22 -24.95
N CYS A 455 7.21 -7.99 -26.07
CA CYS A 455 7.57 -6.65 -26.52
C CYS A 455 6.34 -5.95 -27.08
N GLN A 456 5.95 -4.81 -26.49
CA GLN A 456 4.80 -4.04 -26.96
C GLN A 456 5.21 -2.99 -27.99
N ASN A 457 6.32 -2.29 -27.74
CA ASN A 457 6.85 -1.27 -28.63
C ASN A 457 8.28 -1.64 -29.01
N HIS A 458 8.48 -2.14 -30.23
CA HIS A 458 9.80 -2.54 -30.71
C HIS A 458 10.64 -1.34 -31.16
N ILE A 459 11.96 -1.38 -30.91
CA ILE A 459 12.91 -0.46 -31.54
C ILE A 459 13.10 -0.87 -33.01
N PRO A 460 13.19 0.05 -33.98
CA PRO A 460 13.57 -0.28 -35.35
C PRO A 460 14.97 -0.92 -35.41
N CYS A 461 15.16 -1.94 -36.25
CA CYS A 461 16.49 -2.54 -36.45
C CYS A 461 17.41 -1.53 -37.13
N SER A 462 18.68 -1.45 -36.72
CA SER A 462 19.69 -0.62 -37.39
C SER A 462 20.05 -1.16 -38.78
N GLU A 463 20.10 -2.49 -38.93
CA GLU A 463 20.22 -3.23 -40.17
C GLU A 463 19.30 -4.46 -40.16
N GLY A 464 18.87 -4.92 -41.33
CA GLY A 464 17.97 -6.05 -41.50
C GLY A 464 16.48 -5.71 -41.40
N GLY A 465 15.70 -6.72 -41.04
CA GLY A 465 14.26 -6.62 -40.82
C GLY A 465 13.83 -7.42 -39.59
N LYS A 466 12.63 -7.12 -39.07
CA LYS A 466 12.10 -7.82 -37.90
C LYS A 466 11.54 -9.19 -38.29
N THR A 467 11.92 -10.23 -37.59
CA THR A 467 11.27 -11.54 -37.72
C THR A 467 9.84 -11.48 -37.20
N ALA A 468 9.05 -12.52 -37.46
CA ALA A 468 7.72 -12.69 -36.84
C ALA A 468 7.78 -12.73 -35.30
N GLU A 469 8.94 -13.04 -34.73
CA GLU A 469 9.21 -13.01 -33.28
C GLU A 469 9.69 -11.63 -32.80
N GLY A 470 9.81 -10.65 -33.69
CA GLY A 470 10.23 -9.28 -33.37
C GLY A 470 11.74 -9.09 -33.18
N LYS A 471 12.55 -10.12 -33.47
CA LYS A 471 14.02 -10.05 -33.43
C LYS A 471 14.56 -9.43 -34.71
N CYS A 472 15.67 -8.70 -34.61
CA CYS A 472 16.35 -8.22 -35.82
C CYS A 472 17.12 -9.37 -36.47
N ALA A 473 16.83 -9.62 -37.74
CA ALA A 473 17.54 -10.59 -38.55
C ALA A 473 17.98 -9.94 -39.87
N ALA A 474 19.06 -10.46 -40.45
CA ALA A 474 19.47 -10.04 -41.78
C ALA A 474 18.31 -10.23 -42.77
N CYS A 475 18.18 -9.31 -43.72
CA CYS A 475 17.22 -9.45 -44.79
C CYS A 475 17.51 -10.72 -45.58
N GLN A 476 16.44 -11.42 -46.01
CA GLN A 476 16.58 -12.59 -46.87
C GLN A 476 17.34 -12.27 -48.17
N ASP A 477 17.15 -11.07 -48.70
CA ASP A 477 17.97 -10.54 -49.79
C ASP A 477 19.31 -10.04 -49.25
N VAL A 478 20.40 -10.72 -49.62
CA VAL A 478 21.77 -10.39 -49.24
C VAL A 478 22.22 -9.01 -49.72
N ASN A 479 21.56 -8.44 -50.73
CA ASN A 479 21.85 -7.10 -51.26
C ASN A 479 21.03 -6.00 -50.58
N CYS A 480 20.13 -6.38 -49.68
CA CYS A 480 19.32 -5.48 -48.88
C CYS A 480 19.96 -5.21 -47.52
N VAL A 481 20.03 -3.95 -47.13
CA VAL A 481 20.51 -3.48 -45.81
C VAL A 481 19.36 -3.38 -44.83
N MET A 482 18.14 -3.10 -45.28
CA MET A 482 16.99 -2.88 -44.39
C MET A 482 15.69 -3.32 -45.08
N CYS A 483 14.84 -4.11 -44.43
CA CYS A 483 13.64 -4.70 -45.03
C CYS A 483 12.42 -4.64 -44.08
N ASP A 484 11.23 -4.64 -44.66
CA ASP A 484 9.94 -4.61 -43.95
C ASP A 484 9.62 -5.99 -43.32
N GLY A 485 10.37 -6.33 -42.28
CA GLY A 485 10.45 -7.68 -41.76
C GLY A 485 11.57 -8.49 -42.42
N ASP A 486 12.04 -9.56 -41.78
CA ASP A 486 13.20 -10.36 -42.25
C ASP A 486 13.00 -11.00 -43.63
N LYS A 487 11.74 -11.25 -44.00
CA LYS A 487 11.29 -11.79 -45.29
C LYS A 487 10.49 -10.79 -46.12
N GLY A 488 10.48 -9.53 -45.72
CA GLY A 488 9.70 -8.50 -46.39
C GLY A 488 10.44 -7.80 -47.51
N ASN A 489 9.79 -6.78 -48.04
CA ASN A 489 10.33 -5.95 -49.11
C ASN A 489 11.55 -5.19 -48.63
N CYS A 490 12.55 -5.06 -49.50
CA CYS A 490 13.69 -4.21 -49.17
C CYS A 490 13.29 -2.73 -49.12
N ILE A 491 13.62 -2.08 -48.01
CA ILE A 491 13.46 -0.64 -47.76
C ILE A 491 14.73 0.10 -48.18
N LYS A 492 15.91 -0.51 -48.00
CA LYS A 492 17.21 0.09 -48.31
C LYS A 492 18.21 -0.93 -48.85
N CYS A 493 18.72 -0.71 -50.05
CA CYS A 493 19.75 -1.56 -50.67
C CYS A 493 21.17 -1.18 -50.22
N LYS A 494 22.13 -2.11 -50.43
CA LYS A 494 23.58 -1.84 -50.27
C LYS A 494 24.05 -0.76 -51.25
N GLU A 495 25.21 -0.15 -50.97
CA GLU A 495 25.78 0.87 -51.87
C GLU A 495 25.95 0.31 -53.30
N ASN A 496 25.58 1.11 -54.30
CA ASN A 496 25.59 0.77 -55.75
C ASN A 496 24.54 -0.26 -56.21
N MET A 497 23.49 -0.50 -55.42
CA MET A 497 22.34 -1.33 -55.78
C MET A 497 21.06 -0.49 -55.87
N THR A 498 20.08 -0.92 -56.66
CA THR A 498 18.76 -0.29 -56.79
C THR A 498 17.63 -1.24 -56.38
N TYR A 499 16.55 -0.67 -55.85
CA TYR A 499 15.35 -1.44 -55.53
C TYR A 499 14.50 -1.64 -56.78
N ASN A 500 14.27 -2.90 -57.16
CA ASN A 500 13.40 -3.25 -58.28
C ASN A 500 11.98 -3.52 -57.75
N THR A 501 11.03 -2.65 -58.09
CA THR A 501 9.64 -2.75 -57.61
C THR A 501 8.88 -3.96 -58.16
N ASN A 502 9.38 -4.61 -59.23
CA ASN A 502 8.72 -5.76 -59.84
C ASN A 502 9.15 -7.08 -59.18
N THR A 503 10.40 -7.18 -58.75
CA THR A 503 10.98 -8.37 -58.10
C THR A 503 11.07 -8.23 -56.58
N ASN A 504 10.84 -7.02 -56.04
CA ASN A 504 10.95 -6.65 -54.62
C ASN A 504 12.34 -6.91 -54.00
N ILE A 505 13.39 -7.00 -54.82
CA ILE A 505 14.78 -7.24 -54.41
C ILE A 505 15.72 -6.11 -54.85
N CYS A 506 16.91 -6.09 -54.27
CA CYS A 506 18.01 -5.20 -54.60
C CYS A 506 18.90 -5.81 -55.69
N GLU A 507 19.00 -5.10 -56.80
CA GLU A 507 19.76 -5.52 -57.98
C GLU A 507 20.82 -4.47 -58.30
N GLU A 508 21.90 -4.87 -58.96
CA GLU A 508 22.92 -3.92 -59.42
C GLU A 508 22.32 -2.93 -60.43
N TYR A 509 22.86 -1.70 -60.46
CA TYR A 509 22.55 -0.72 -61.50
C TYR A 509 23.01 -1.23 -62.88
N THR A 510 22.19 -2.05 -63.51
CA THR A 510 22.39 -2.47 -64.89
C THR A 510 21.89 -1.36 -65.81
N ASN A 511 22.70 -1.02 -66.81
CA ASN A 511 22.36 -0.03 -67.82
C ASN A 511 22.08 1.39 -67.28
N CYS A 512 22.67 1.76 -66.13
CA CYS A 512 22.66 3.13 -65.62
C CYS A 512 23.94 3.86 -66.03
N LEU A 513 23.80 4.99 -66.73
CA LEU A 513 24.91 5.84 -67.17
C LEU A 513 25.40 6.78 -66.05
N SER A 514 24.51 7.21 -65.16
CA SER A 514 24.85 8.07 -64.01
C SER A 514 23.91 7.84 -62.84
N PHE A 515 24.44 7.74 -61.62
CA PHE A 515 23.68 7.44 -60.41
C PHE A 515 24.14 8.31 -59.22
N THR A 516 23.24 8.52 -58.26
CA THR A 516 23.57 8.90 -56.87
C THR A 516 23.73 7.63 -56.03
N LYS A 517 24.04 7.75 -54.73
CA LYS A 517 24.18 6.59 -53.83
C LYS A 517 22.94 5.66 -53.78
N ASP A 518 21.78 6.18 -54.16
CA ASP A 518 20.46 5.59 -53.93
C ASP A 518 19.51 5.63 -55.14
N LYS A 519 19.89 6.27 -56.25
CA LYS A 519 19.02 6.36 -57.44
C LYS A 519 19.81 6.43 -58.75
N CYS A 520 19.34 5.73 -59.77
CA CYS A 520 19.82 5.96 -61.14
C CYS A 520 19.25 7.29 -61.65
N LEU A 521 20.11 8.21 -62.04
CA LEU A 521 19.73 9.51 -62.61
C LEU A 521 19.50 9.42 -64.12
N ARG A 522 20.20 8.50 -64.81
CA ARG A 522 20.11 8.34 -66.25
C ARG A 522 20.46 6.93 -66.71
N CYS A 523 19.65 6.37 -67.59
CA CYS A 523 19.89 5.08 -68.24
C CYS A 523 20.80 5.20 -69.46
N ASN A 524 21.50 4.11 -69.80
CA ASN A 524 22.24 3.93 -71.05
C ASN A 524 21.28 4.01 -72.24
N ASP A 525 21.83 4.37 -73.40
CA ASP A 525 21.06 4.41 -74.65
C ASP A 525 20.42 3.02 -74.94
N GLY A 526 19.12 2.99 -75.25
CA GLY A 526 18.29 1.78 -75.37
C GLY A 526 17.42 1.41 -74.16
N PHE A 527 17.51 2.13 -73.04
CA PHE A 527 16.81 1.82 -71.77
C PHE A 527 16.04 3.02 -71.18
N VAL A 528 14.89 2.78 -70.56
CA VAL A 528 14.05 3.81 -69.91
C VAL A 528 13.91 3.56 -68.42
N PHE A 529 13.64 4.63 -67.66
CA PHE A 529 13.53 4.55 -66.20
C PHE A 529 12.13 4.11 -65.79
N GLU A 530 12.01 2.91 -65.23
CA GLU A 530 10.75 2.34 -64.76
C GLU A 530 10.98 1.66 -63.40
N GLY A 531 10.15 1.96 -62.40
CA GLY A 531 10.22 1.30 -61.09
C GLY A 531 11.59 1.39 -60.38
N ASN A 532 12.29 2.53 -60.50
CA ASN A 532 13.67 2.77 -60.00
C ASN A 532 14.81 2.01 -60.72
N ASN A 533 14.54 1.37 -61.86
CA ASN A 533 15.56 0.69 -62.66
C ASN A 533 15.54 1.10 -64.14
N CYS A 534 16.60 0.76 -64.88
CA CYS A 534 16.72 1.01 -66.31
C CYS A 534 16.33 -0.24 -67.10
N VAL A 535 15.12 -0.25 -67.64
CA VAL A 535 14.55 -1.39 -68.38
C VAL A 535 14.63 -1.15 -69.88
N ASN A 536 14.59 -2.23 -70.67
CA ASN A 536 14.52 -2.12 -72.12
C ASN A 536 13.27 -1.33 -72.53
N ILE A 537 13.42 -0.53 -73.57
CA ILE A 537 12.30 0.13 -74.21
C ILE A 537 11.40 -0.93 -74.85
N THR A 538 10.13 -0.93 -74.50
CA THR A 538 9.06 -1.73 -75.10
C THR A 538 8.00 -0.79 -75.70
N GLU A 539 7.07 -1.34 -76.49
CA GLU A 539 5.98 -0.53 -77.06
C GLU A 539 5.07 0.08 -75.96
N ASP A 540 5.03 -0.52 -74.78
CA ASP A 540 4.11 -0.16 -73.69
C ASP A 540 4.65 0.91 -72.73
N ASN A 541 5.97 1.04 -72.55
CA ASN A 541 6.58 1.96 -71.58
C ASN A 541 7.10 3.28 -72.18
N GLY A 542 6.70 3.58 -73.42
CA GLY A 542 6.98 4.85 -74.09
C GLY A 542 8.43 4.91 -74.58
N ASN A 543 8.60 4.88 -75.90
CA ASN A 543 9.85 4.96 -76.67
C ASN A 543 10.70 6.24 -76.47
N CYS A 544 10.71 6.88 -75.31
CA CYS A 544 11.34 8.18 -75.11
C CYS A 544 12.64 8.07 -74.29
N GLN A 545 13.78 8.39 -74.91
CA GLN A 545 15.04 8.64 -74.20
C GLN A 545 15.49 10.09 -74.33
N ILE A 546 16.07 10.64 -73.25
CA ILE A 546 16.80 11.91 -73.31
C ILE A 546 18.24 11.63 -73.77
N LYS A 547 18.54 11.93 -75.04
CA LYS A 547 19.89 11.87 -75.62
C LYS A 547 20.62 13.22 -75.48
N VAL A 548 21.94 13.19 -75.29
CA VAL A 548 22.73 14.44 -75.18
C VAL A 548 22.84 15.10 -76.55
N GLY A 549 22.50 16.38 -76.63
CA GLY A 549 22.68 17.21 -77.82
C GLY A 549 21.59 17.06 -78.89
N VAL A 550 20.52 16.31 -78.61
CA VAL A 550 19.38 16.12 -79.51
C VAL A 550 18.09 16.23 -78.69
N PRO A 551 17.02 16.89 -79.17
CA PRO A 551 15.71 16.87 -78.51
C PRO A 551 15.26 15.42 -78.25
N SER A 552 14.56 15.18 -77.14
CA SER A 552 14.00 13.87 -76.79
C SER A 552 13.21 13.29 -77.96
N GLU A 553 13.71 12.21 -78.56
CA GLU A 553 12.98 11.47 -79.59
C GLU A 553 12.17 10.38 -78.88
N CYS A 554 10.86 10.52 -78.96
CA CYS A 554 9.90 9.46 -78.72
C CYS A 554 9.61 8.79 -80.06
N ARG A 555 9.79 7.47 -80.17
CA ARG A 555 9.37 6.71 -81.36
C ARG A 555 7.92 6.29 -81.32
#